data_AF-A0A3S4HUY7-F1
#
_entry.id   AF-A0A3S4HUY7-F1
#
_cell.length_a   1.000
_cell.length_b   1.000
_cell.length_c   1.000
_cell.angle_alpha   90.00
_cell.angle_beta   90.00
_cell.angle_gamma   90.00
#
_symmetry.space_group_name_H-M   'P 1'
#
loop_
_entity.id
_entity.type
_entity.pdbx_description
1 polymer ?
#
loop_
_entity_poly.entity_id
_entity_poly.type
_entity_poly.pdbx_seq_one_letter_code
_entity_poly.pdbx_strand_id
1 'polypeptide(L)' 'MLTSIPAMKTVPAVTQWETLGWVQEVQQRGAGEIVLNMMNQDGVRNGYDLTQLKKVRDVCRVPLIASGGAGTMETLS' A
#
# COMPACT_ATOMS: atom_id res chain seq x y z
N MET A 1 -25.52 26.66 -23.27
CA MET A 1 -24.33 25.83 -23.53
C MET A 1 -23.58 25.66 -22.22
N LEU A 2 -23.60 24.47 -21.61
CA LEU A 2 -22.75 24.17 -20.46
C LEU A 2 -21.39 23.69 -20.98
N THR A 3 -20.35 24.47 -20.78
CA THR A 3 -18.97 24.05 -21.03
C THR A 3 -18.54 23.10 -19.91
N SER A 4 -18.28 21.84 -20.24
CA SER A 4 -17.74 20.84 -19.31
C SER A 4 -16.41 21.31 -18.73
N ILE A 5 -16.33 21.40 -17.39
CA ILE A 5 -15.07 21.65 -16.68
C ILE A 5 -14.18 20.42 -16.88
N PRO A 6 -12.94 20.54 -17.38
CA PRO A 6 -12.05 19.40 -17.54
C PRO A 6 -11.66 18.84 -16.17
N ALA A 7 -11.80 17.52 -16.00
CA ALA A 7 -11.36 16.84 -14.78
C ALA A 7 -9.84 17.02 -14.61
N MET A 8 -9.43 17.62 -13.50
CA MET A 8 -8.02 17.66 -13.08
C MET A 8 -7.52 16.22 -12.88
N LYS A 9 -6.56 15.78 -13.70
CA LYS A 9 -5.85 14.53 -13.48
C LYS A 9 -4.83 14.74 -12.37
N THR A 10 -5.10 14.25 -11.17
CA THR A 10 -4.12 14.26 -10.08
C THR A 10 -3.08 13.18 -10.34
N VAL A 11 -1.81 13.56 -10.44
CA VAL A 11 -0.69 12.62 -10.51
C VAL A 11 -0.27 12.32 -9.07
N PRO A 12 -0.15 11.04 -8.65
CA PRO A 12 0.33 10.71 -7.33
C PRO A 12 1.76 11.22 -7.14
N ALA A 13 2.00 11.94 -6.05
CA ALA A 13 3.33 12.42 -5.70
C ALA A 13 4.16 11.26 -5.14
N VAL A 14 5.31 11.00 -5.76
CA VAL A 14 6.29 10.03 -5.24
C VAL A 14 7.11 10.70 -4.15
N THR A 15 7.17 10.06 -2.99
CA THR A 15 8.01 10.54 -1.88
C THR A 15 9.39 9.88 -1.93
N GLN A 16 10.35 10.46 -1.22
CA GLN A 16 11.69 9.89 -1.04
C GLN A 16 11.72 8.68 -0.07
N TRP A 17 10.58 8.32 0.53
CA TRP A 17 10.51 7.31 1.57
C TRP A 17 10.28 5.93 0.98
N GLU A 18 11.16 5.00 1.35
CA GLU A 18 10.94 3.57 1.12
C GLU A 18 9.84 3.05 2.06
N THR A 19 8.95 2.19 1.54
CA THR A 19 7.79 1.68 2.31
C THR A 19 8.19 1.08 3.65
N LEU A 20 9.24 0.26 3.69
CA LEU A 20 9.69 -0.41 4.92
C LEU A 20 10.26 0.59 5.94
N GLY A 21 11.05 1.56 5.48
CA GLY A 21 11.60 2.60 6.34
C GLY A 21 10.49 3.47 6.92
N TRP A 22 9.50 3.82 6.11
CA TRP A 22 8.35 4.58 6.58
C TRP A 22 7.50 3.82 7.60
N VAL A 23 7.28 2.52 7.39
CA VAL A 23 6.57 1.66 8.35
C VAL A 23 7.28 1.63 9.70
N GLN A 24 8.61 1.56 9.73
CA GLN A 24 9.35 1.61 11.00
C GLN A 24 9.25 2.98 11.67
N GLU A 25 9.37 4.05 10.88
CA GLU A 25 9.31 5.43 11.35
C GLU A 25 7.95 5.76 11.97
N VAL A 26 6.83 5.43 11.31
CA VAL A 26 5.50 5.76 11.83
C VAL A 26 5.17 5.01 13.12
N GLN A 27 5.68 3.78 13.28
CA GLN A 27 5.54 3.04 14.54
C GLN A 27 6.29 3.72 15.68
N GLN A 28 7.52 4.20 15.43
CA GLN A 28 8.28 4.97 16.42
C GLN A 28 7.60 6.28 16.80
N ARG A 29 6.85 6.86 15.85
CA ARG A 29 6.02 8.04 16.09
C ARG A 29 4.71 7.75 16.84
N GLY A 30 4.43 6.49 17.18
CA GLY A 30 3.26 6.09 17.95
C GLY A 30 2.03 5.71 17.12
N ALA A 31 2.19 5.36 15.84
CA ALA A 31 1.08 4.82 15.05
C ALA A 31 0.58 3.50 15.68
N GLY A 32 -0.72 3.42 15.95
CA GLY A 32 -1.37 2.24 16.55
C GLY A 32 -1.88 1.22 15.54
N GLU A 33 -1.96 1.57 14.26
CA GLU A 33 -2.35 0.70 13.15
C GLU A 33 -1.73 1.23 11.84
N ILE A 34 -1.41 0.33 10.92
CA ILE A 34 -0.93 0.67 9.57
C ILE A 34 -1.88 0.09 8.54
N VAL A 35 -2.39 0.95 7.65
CA VAL A 35 -3.15 0.55 6.46
C VAL A 35 -2.26 0.70 5.24
N LEU A 36 -1.80 -0.42 4.68
CA LEU A 36 -0.95 -0.45 3.50
C LEU A 36 -1.81 -0.58 2.24
N ASN A 37 -1.83 0.47 1.41
CA ASN A 37 -2.46 0.44 0.10
C ASN A 37 -1.44 0.14 -0.99
N MET A 38 -1.67 -0.95 -1.73
CA MET A 38 -0.83 -1.34 -2.87
C MET A 38 -1.45 -0.77 -4.14
N MET A 39 -0.88 0.34 -4.62
CA MET A 39 -1.40 1.07 -5.79
C MET A 39 -0.95 0.48 -7.13
N ASN A 40 -0.01 -0.47 -7.14
CA ASN A 40 0.53 -1.00 -8.38
C ASN A 40 -0.40 -2.09 -8.95
N GLN A 41 -1.33 -1.68 -9.83
CA GLN A 41 -2.29 -2.57 -10.49
C GLN A 41 -1.96 -2.85 -11.96
N ASP A 42 -0.78 -2.47 -12.46
CA ASP A 42 -0.37 -2.80 -13.82
C ASP A 42 0.22 -4.21 -13.88
N GLY A 43 -0.67 -5.22 -13.88
CA GLY A 43 -0.45 -6.49 -14.58
C GLY A 43 0.41 -7.58 -13.94
N VAL A 44 0.96 -7.41 -12.73
CA VAL A 44 1.82 -8.44 -12.10
C VAL A 44 1.19 -9.05 -10.82
N ARG A 45 -0.03 -9.57 -10.97
CA ARG A 45 -0.78 -10.29 -9.92
C ARG A 45 -0.23 -11.71 -9.67
N ASN A 46 1.01 -11.90 -9.21
CA ASN A 46 1.42 -13.27 -8.82
C ASN A 46 2.58 -13.45 -7.83
N GLY A 47 3.04 -12.43 -7.10
CA GLY A 47 4.00 -12.69 -6.02
C GLY A 47 4.80 -11.52 -5.46
N TYR A 48 4.82 -10.38 -6.17
CA TYR A 48 5.49 -9.18 -5.67
C TYR A 48 4.79 -8.64 -4.42
N ASP A 49 3.46 -8.54 -4.48
CA ASP A 49 2.63 -8.04 -3.38
C ASP A 49 2.76 -8.91 -2.12
N LEU A 50 2.78 -10.24 -2.26
CA LEU A 50 2.99 -11.16 -1.14
C LEU A 50 4.40 -11.04 -0.55
N THR A 51 5.42 -10.86 -1.40
CA THR A 51 6.80 -10.68 -0.94
C THR A 51 6.97 -9.36 -0.20
N GLN A 52 6.38 -8.28 -0.71
CA GLN A 52 6.38 -6.98 -0.05
C GLN A 52 5.58 -7.02 1.24
N LEU A 53 4.40 -7.65 1.25
CA LEU A 53 3.57 -7.81 2.44
C LEU A 53 4.31 -8.60 3.52
N LYS A 54 4.99 -9.69 3.18
CA LYS A 54 5.84 -10.46 4.12
C LYS A 54 6.92 -9.58 4.72
N LYS A 55 7.68 -8.85 3.89
CA LYS A 55 8.71 -7.91 4.37
C LYS A 55 8.16 -6.83 5.30
N VAL A 56 6.99 -6.27 4.97
CA VAL A 56 6.32 -5.26 5.82
C VAL A 56 5.85 -5.89 7.13
N ARG A 57 5.27 -7.11 7.07
CA ARG A 57 4.82 -7.86 8.25
C ARG A 57 5.97 -8.18 9.20
N ASP A 58 7.15 -8.49 8.69
CA ASP A 58 8.34 -8.78 9.52
C ASP A 58 8.80 -7.57 10.34
N VAL A 59 8.54 -6.35 9.87
CA VAL A 59 8.94 -5.10 10.55
C VAL A 59 7.77 -4.38 11.25
N CYS A 60 6.53 -4.81 11.01
CA CYS A 60 5.33 -4.20 11.57
C CYS A 60 4.89 -4.90 12.86
N ARG A 61 5.04 -4.21 13.98
CA ARG A 61 4.65 -4.66 15.33
C ARG A 61 3.22 -4.30 15.69
N VAL A 62 2.64 -3.31 15.00
CA VAL A 62 1.25 -2.90 15.17
C VAL A 62 0.34 -3.62 14.16
N PRO A 63 -0.98 -3.65 14.39
CA PRO A 63 -1.94 -4.17 13.41
C PRO A 63 -1.67 -3.60 12.00
N LEU A 64 -1.62 -4.49 11.02
CA LEU A 64 -1.37 -4.18 9.62
C LEU A 64 -2.56 -4.65 8.79
N ILE A 65 -3.21 -3.71 8.11
CA ILE A 65 -4.28 -3.98 7.17
C ILE A 65 -3.76 -3.73 5.76
N ALA A 66 -3.75 -4.75 4.91
CA ALA A 66 -3.45 -4.57 3.49
C ALA A 66 -4.75 -4.30 2.73
N SER A 67 -4.86 -3.13 2.12
CA SER A 67 -6.05 -2.70 1.37
C SER A 67 -5.65 -2.36 -0.05
N GLY A 68 -5.73 -3.33 -0.96
CA GLY A 68 -5.40 -3.12 -2.37
C GLY A 68 -5.01 -4.43 -3.05
N GLY A 69 -5.66 -4.76 -4.17
CA GLY A 69 -5.16 -5.75 -5.12
C GLY A 69 -4.96 -7.18 -4.61
N ALA A 70 -5.74 -7.65 -3.62
CA ALA A 70 -5.77 -9.07 -3.21
C ALA A 70 -6.29 -9.95 -4.36
N GLY A 71 -5.45 -10.18 -5.37
CA GLY A 71 -5.59 -11.26 -6.32
C GLY A 71 -5.50 -12.56 -5.53
N THR A 72 -6.62 -13.27 -5.50
CA THR A 72 -6.79 -14.64 -5.00
C THR A 72 -6.35 -14.89 -3.56
N MET A 73 -7.37 -14.98 -2.68
CA MET A 73 -7.26 -15.67 -1.41
C MET A 73 -6.80 -17.12 -1.64
N GLU A 74 -5.53 -17.39 -1.44
CA GLU A 74 -5.12 -18.66 -0.85
C GLU A 74 -5.17 -18.46 0.66
N THR A 75 -6.38 -18.62 1.19
CA THR A 75 -6.62 -18.80 2.61
C THR A 75 -5.84 -20.02 3.05
N LEU A 76 -4.88 -19.79 3.95
CA LEU A 76 -4.20 -20.84 4.72
C LEU A 76 -5.25 -21.70 5.43
N SER A 77 -5.41 -22.93 4.96
CA SER A 77 -6.00 -24.07 5.68
C SER A 77 -5.13 -25.30 5.42
#